data_AF-A0AAV5YKB3-F1
#
_entry.id   AF-A0AAV5YKB3-F1
#
_cell.length_a   1.000
_cell.length_b   1.000
_cell.length_c   1.000
_cell.angle_alpha   90.00
_cell.angle_beta   90.00
_cell.angle_gamma   90.00
#
_symmetry.space_group_name_H-M   'P 1'
#
loop_
_entity.id
_entity.type
_entity.pdbx_description
1 polymer ?
#
loop_
_entity_poly.entity_id
_entity_poly.type
_entity_poly.pdbx_seq_one_letter_code
_entity_poly.pdbx_strand_id
1 'polypeptide(L)' 'MFKKYQHIHFVGIGGVGMSGIAEVLLTLGYRVTGSDARRSETVERLERLGAKVFTGHEPA' A
#
# COMPACT_ATOMS: atom_id res chain seq x y z
N MET A 1 25.80 0.38 -4.75
CA MET A 1 25.25 0.34 -3.37
C MET A 1 23.75 0.59 -3.47
N PHE A 2 22.94 -0.46 -3.36
CA PHE A 2 21.51 -0.43 -3.68
C PHE A 2 20.77 0.61 -2.81
N LYS A 3 20.01 1.50 -3.47
CA LYS A 3 19.34 2.66 -2.85
C LYS A 3 18.51 2.22 -1.64
N LYS A 4 18.96 2.68 -0.47
CA LYS A 4 18.22 2.70 0.80
C LYS A 4 16.90 3.48 0.59
N TYR A 5 15.78 2.82 0.87
CA TYR A 5 14.42 3.38 0.93
C TYR A 5 13.74 3.69 -0.41
N GLN A 6 13.33 2.64 -1.15
CA GLN A 6 12.33 2.78 -2.21
C GLN A 6 10.95 2.88 -1.56
N HIS A 7 10.39 4.09 -1.54
CA HIS A 7 9.00 4.31 -1.18
C HIS A 7 8.12 3.90 -2.36
N ILE A 8 7.15 3.02 -2.13
CA ILE A 8 6.29 2.46 -3.17
C ILE A 8 4.86 2.91 -2.90
N HIS A 9 4.24 3.56 -3.88
CA HIS A 9 2.85 3.99 -3.80
C HIS A 9 1.98 3.16 -4.76
N PHE A 10 0.93 2.55 -4.23
CA PHE A 10 -0.03 1.75 -5.00
C PHE A 10 -1.33 2.50 -5.24
N VAL A 11 -1.76 2.62 -6.49
CA VAL A 11 -3.11 3.10 -6.83
C VAL A 11 -4.02 1.88 -7.00
N GLY A 12 -5.14 1.83 -6.26
CA GLY A 12 -6.00 0.64 -6.16
C GLY A 12 -5.40 -0.47 -5.30
N ILE A 13 -4.80 -0.10 -4.16
CA ILE A 13 -4.05 -1.05 -3.30
C ILE A 13 -4.91 -2.18 -2.72
N GLY A 14 -6.21 -1.97 -2.58
CA GLY A 14 -7.19 -2.95 -2.10
C GLY A 14 -7.63 -3.97 -3.14
N GLY A 15 -7.18 -3.86 -4.40
CA GLY A 15 -7.44 -4.86 -5.43
C GLY A 15 -6.74 -6.19 -5.17
N VAL A 16 -7.39 -7.31 -5.53
CA VAL A 16 -6.94 -8.69 -5.24
C VAL A 16 -5.48 -8.96 -5.63
N GLY A 17 -4.99 -8.40 -6.73
CA GLY A 17 -3.59 -8.54 -7.15
C GLY A 17 -2.63 -7.63 -6.40
N MET A 18 -3.02 -6.37 -6.20
CA MET A 18 -2.12 -5.34 -5.65
C MET A 18 -1.92 -5.50 -4.15
N SER A 19 -2.93 -6.01 -3.44
CA SER A 19 -2.86 -6.19 -1.99
C SER A 19 -1.84 -7.24 -1.55
N GLY A 20 -1.67 -8.32 -2.33
CA GLY A 20 -0.67 -9.34 -2.03
C GLY A 20 0.75 -8.83 -2.22
N ILE A 21 0.99 -8.07 -3.30
CA ILE A 21 2.30 -7.46 -3.57
C ILE A 21 2.65 -6.43 -2.50
N ALA A 22 1.69 -5.58 -2.12
CA ALA A 22 1.87 -4.57 -1.08
C ALA A 22 2.25 -5.20 0.27
N GLU A 23 1.61 -6.31 0.65
CA GLU A 23 1.93 -7.05 1.88
C GLU A 23 3.33 -7.64 1.88
N VAL A 24 3.74 -8.27 0.77
CA VAL A 24 5.10 -8.83 0.65
C VAL A 24 6.13 -7.72 0.79
N LEU A 25 5.91 -6.57 0.16
CA LEU A 25 6.83 -5.43 0.25
C LEU A 25 6.91 -4.86 1.67
N LEU A 26 5.77 -4.73 2.37
CA LEU A 26 5.76 -4.34 3.78
C LEU A 26 6.57 -5.32 4.64
N THR A 27 6.38 -6.62 4.44
CA THR A 27 7.09 -7.69 5.17
C THR A 27 8.60 -7.65 4.91
N LEU A 28 9.01 -7.29 3.68
CA LEU A 28 10.41 -7.10 3.31
C LEU A 28 11.01 -5.78 3.85
N GLY A 29 10.25 -4.97 4.58
CA GLY A 29 10.70 -3.73 5.19
C GLY A 29 10.66 -2.51 4.25
N TYR A 30 9.96 -2.61 3.12
CA TYR A 30 9.75 -1.45 2.25
C TYR A 30 8.68 -0.52 2.83
N ARG A 31 8.83 0.77 2.54
CA ARG A 31 7.81 1.77 2.87
C ARG A 31 6.74 1.74 1.78
N VAL A 32 5.55 1.26 2.14
CA VAL A 32 4.41 1.15 1.23
C VAL A 32 3.34 2.17 1.60
N THR A 33 2.83 2.88 0.59
CA THR A 33 1.61 3.68 0.69
C THR A 33 0.67 3.32 -0.45
N GLY A 34 -0.59 3.76 -0.37
CA GLY A 34 -1.49 3.57 -1.49
C GLY A 34 -2.75 4.41 -1.42
N SER A 35 -3.52 4.36 -2.48
CA SER A 35 -4.87 4.93 -2.57
C SER A 35 -5.84 3.86 -3.02
N ASP A 36 -7.09 3.97 -2.56
CA ASP A 36 -8.18 3.14 -3.07
C ASP A 36 -9.48 3.94 -3.11
N ALA A 37 -10.38 3.57 -4.03
CA ALA A 37 -11.67 4.23 -4.21
C ALA A 37 -12.58 4.05 -2.99
N ARG A 38 -12.46 2.93 -2.26
CA ARG A 38 -13.26 2.62 -1.08
C ARG A 38 -12.41 1.95 0.00
N ARG A 39 -12.81 2.13 1.26
CA ARG A 39 -12.30 1.27 2.34
C ARG A 39 -12.84 -0.15 2.15
N SER A 40 -11.98 -1.12 2.42
CA SER A 40 -12.28 -2.55 2.40
C SER A 40 -11.50 -3.25 3.51
N GLU A 41 -11.89 -4.47 3.88
CA GLU A 41 -11.16 -5.28 4.85
C GLU A 41 -9.68 -5.46 4.45
N THR A 42 -9.42 -5.58 3.14
CA THR A 42 -8.08 -5.64 2.57
C THR A 42 -7.27 -4.38 2.86
N VAL A 43 -7.86 -3.20 2.67
CA VAL A 43 -7.23 -1.91 2.97
C VAL A 43 -6.92 -1.81 4.46
N GLU A 44 -7.87 -2.14 5.33
CA GLU A 44 -7.67 -2.12 6.78
C GLU A 44 -6.56 -3.07 7.23
N ARG A 45 -6.47 -4.24 6.61
CA ARG A 45 -5.41 -5.22 6.88
C ARG A 45 -4.03 -4.67 6.50
N LEU A 46 -3.91 -4.03 5.35
CA LEU A 46 -2.66 -3.39 4.91
C LEU A 46 -2.28 -2.21 5.82
N GLU A 47 -3.25 -1.42 6.28
CA GLU A 47 -3.03 -0.36 7.27
C GLU A 47 -2.47 -0.95 8.58
N ARG A 48 -3.03 -2.07 9.07
CA ARG A 48 -2.51 -2.77 10.26
C ARG A 48 -1.09 -3.30 10.09
N LEU A 49 -0.71 -3.65 8.86
CA LEU A 49 0.65 -4.09 8.51
C LEU A 49 1.64 -2.92 8.33
N GLY A 50 1.18 -1.67 8.42
CA GLY A 50 2.01 -0.47 8.38
C GLY A 50 1.98 0.31 7.07
N ALA A 51 1.12 -0.05 6.11
CA ALA A 51 0.89 0.82 4.95
C ALA A 51 0.06 2.05 5.33
N LYS A 52 0.34 3.18 4.68
CA LYS A 52 -0.54 4.35 4.73
C LYS A 52 -1.45 4.35 3.51
N VAL A 53 -2.76 4.21 3.71
CA VAL A 53 -3.74 4.18 2.61
C VAL A 53 -4.64 5.41 2.64
N PHE A 54 -4.80 6.06 1.50
CA PHE A 54 -5.71 7.18 1.29
C PHE A 54 -7.02 6.67 0.67
N THR A 55 -8.16 7.09 1.22
CA THR A 55 -9.47 6.73 0.68
C THR A 55 -9.95 7.84 -0.25
N GLY A 56 -10.35 7.50 -1.47
CA GLY A 56 -10.64 8.46 -2.53
C GLY A 56 -9.40 8.80 -3.37
N HIS A 57 -9.63 9.05 -4.65
CA HIS A 57 -8.59 9.48 -5.58
C HIS A 57 -8.48 11.01 -5.55
N GLU A 58 -7.82 11.55 -4.53
CA GLU A 58 -7.46 12.96 -4.50
C GLU A 58 -6.02 13.12 -5.01
N PRO A 59 -5.78 13.86 -6.10
CA PRO A 59 -4.44 14.28 -6.46
C PRO A 59 -3.91 15.23 -5.36
N ALA A 60 -2.66 15.03 -4.97
CA ALA A 60 -1.93 15.93 -4.07
C ALA A 60 -1.60 17.26 -4.76
#